data_AF-A0A3D1CIP6-F1
#
_entry.id   AF-A0A3D1CIP6-F1
#
_cell.length_a   1.000
_cell.length_b   1.000
_cell.length_c   1.000
_cell.angle_alpha   90.00
_cell.angle_beta   90.00
_cell.angle_gamma   90.00
#
_symmetry.space_group_name_H-M   'P 1'
#
loop_
_entity.id
_entity.type
_entity.pdbx_description
1 polymer ?
#
loop_
_entity_poly.entity_id
_entity_poly.type
_entity_poly.pdbx_seq_one_letter_code
_entity_poly.pdbx_strand_id
1 'polypeptide(L)'
;SEKIYITGSRDDLRVPFRQISLTDTPNRDPSLPGEPNAPVMVYDTSGIYTDPTETIDLEKGLTPIRQQWIEERDDTEVLPAFSSNFTRDQDGQEFDIPLFTNRRLPRKAKLGKNVSQMHYARQGIITPEMEYIAIRESMGRAALQAKGELPADKPNHITPEFVRKEVAEGRAIIPANINHPEAEPMIIGRNFLVKINANIGNSATTSSIEEEVEKMVWSTRWGGDTVMDLSTGKHIHQTREWIIRNSPVPIGTVPLYQALEKVNGIAEDLTWEVFRDTLIEQAEQGVSYFTIHAGIRLAHIPLTVNRTTGIVSRGGSIMAAWCLAHHEESFLYTHFEDICEIMKAYDV
;
A
#
# COMPACT_ATOMS: atom_id res chain seq x y z
N SER A 1 5.88 -25.34 -5.86
CA SER A 1 4.85 -24.79 -4.98
C SER A 1 3.70 -24.31 -5.82
N GLU A 2 2.50 -24.26 -5.27
CA GLU A 2 1.26 -23.95 -6.01
C GLU A 2 0.50 -22.83 -5.28
N LYS A 3 -0.14 -21.95 -6.05
CA LYS A 3 -1.08 -20.96 -5.51
C LYS A 3 -2.34 -21.68 -5.04
N ILE A 4 -2.80 -21.36 -3.84
CA ILE A 4 -4.07 -21.83 -3.29
C ILE A 4 -4.81 -20.66 -2.66
N TYR A 5 -6.12 -20.83 -2.44
CA TYR A 5 -6.95 -19.82 -1.78
C TYR A 5 -7.77 -20.46 -0.67
N ILE A 6 -7.89 -19.74 0.44
CA ILE A 6 -8.88 -20.04 1.48
C ILE A 6 -10.04 -19.06 1.29
N THR A 7 -11.25 -19.60 1.12
CA THR A 7 -12.46 -18.79 1.00
C THR A 7 -12.97 -18.44 2.40
N GLY A 8 -13.28 -17.16 2.63
CA GLY A 8 -13.86 -16.68 3.88
C GLY A 8 -15.37 -16.91 3.96
N SER A 9 -16.06 -16.01 4.67
CA SER A 9 -17.51 -16.03 4.86
C SER A 9 -18.31 -15.82 3.56
N ARG A 10 -17.65 -15.38 2.48
CA ARG A 10 -18.24 -15.02 1.18
C ARG A 10 -17.34 -15.48 0.03
N ASP A 11 -17.96 -15.83 -1.10
CA ASP A 11 -17.29 -16.45 -2.26
C ASP A 11 -16.23 -15.56 -2.91
N ASP A 12 -16.41 -14.24 -2.83
CA ASP A 12 -15.50 -13.22 -3.33
C ASP A 12 -14.34 -12.91 -2.36
N LEU A 13 -14.35 -13.44 -1.13
CA LEU A 13 -13.26 -13.30 -0.17
C LEU A 13 -12.33 -14.52 -0.27
N ARG A 14 -11.43 -14.48 -1.26
CA ARG A 14 -10.44 -15.54 -1.51
C ARG A 14 -9.05 -15.08 -1.06
N VAL A 15 -8.54 -15.67 0.02
CA VAL A 15 -7.26 -15.31 0.63
C VAL A 15 -6.13 -16.20 0.11
N PRO A 16 -5.11 -15.63 -0.56
CA PRO A 16 -4.08 -16.39 -1.24
C PRO A 16 -3.01 -16.89 -0.27
N PHE A 17 -2.56 -18.10 -0.54
CA PHE A 17 -1.36 -18.69 0.04
C PHE A 17 -0.60 -19.44 -1.04
N ARG A 18 0.62 -19.84 -0.70
CA ARG A 18 1.40 -20.75 -1.52
C ARG A 18 1.63 -22.05 -0.76
N GLN A 19 1.30 -23.16 -1.39
CA GLN A 19 1.46 -24.50 -0.83
C GLN A 19 2.72 -25.16 -1.38
N ILE A 20 3.52 -25.76 -0.51
CA ILE A 20 4.75 -26.49 -0.84
C ILE A 20 4.54 -27.95 -0.45
N SER A 21 4.39 -28.81 -1.45
CA SER A 21 4.34 -30.25 -1.24
C SER A 21 5.70 -30.76 -0.77
N LEU A 22 5.69 -31.61 0.26
CA LEU A 22 6.87 -32.25 0.80
C LEU A 22 6.95 -33.69 0.28
N THR A 23 8.16 -34.21 0.10
CA THR A 23 8.36 -35.63 -0.17
C THR A 23 7.98 -36.46 1.05
N ASP A 24 7.49 -37.67 0.85
CA ASP A 24 7.21 -38.61 1.93
C ASP A 24 8.45 -38.91 2.77
N THR A 25 8.26 -39.08 4.08
CA THR A 25 9.31 -39.53 4.99
C THR A 25 9.67 -40.98 4.63
N PRO A 26 10.92 -41.28 4.28
CA PRO A 26 11.30 -42.61 3.81
C PRO A 26 11.15 -43.65 4.93
N ASN A 27 10.63 -44.82 4.58
CA ASN A 27 10.57 -45.95 5.49
C ASN A 27 11.98 -46.56 5.67
N ARG A 28 12.26 -47.11 6.86
CA ARG A 28 13.50 -47.85 7.12
C ARG A 28 13.63 -49.08 6.22
N ASP A 29 12.51 -49.68 5.84
CA ASP A 29 12.44 -50.71 4.82
C ASP A 29 12.06 -50.08 3.47
N PRO A 30 12.98 -50.04 2.48
CA PRO A 30 12.71 -49.45 1.17
C PRO A 30 11.60 -50.15 0.37
N SER A 31 11.17 -51.34 0.78
CA SER A 31 10.06 -52.07 0.16
C SER A 31 8.68 -51.64 0.64
N LEU A 32 8.61 -50.85 1.72
CA LEU A 32 7.38 -50.29 2.27
C LEU A 32 7.20 -48.83 1.83
N PRO A 33 5.94 -48.36 1.65
CA PRO A 33 5.69 -46.96 1.35
C PRO A 33 6.19 -46.05 2.47
N GLY A 34 6.63 -44.84 2.09
CA GLY A 34 6.97 -43.76 3.01
C GLY A 34 5.74 -43.21 3.74
N GLU A 35 5.98 -42.46 4.81
CA GLU A 35 4.93 -41.74 5.53
C GLU A 35 4.70 -40.38 4.86
N PRO A 36 3.48 -40.05 4.40
CA PRO A 36 3.23 -38.81 3.70
C PRO A 36 3.36 -37.61 4.64
N ASN A 37 4.06 -36.57 4.17
CA ASN A 37 4.20 -35.31 4.89
C ASN A 37 3.11 -34.32 4.46
N ALA A 38 2.46 -33.68 5.43
CA ALA A 38 1.53 -32.59 5.14
C ALA A 38 2.26 -31.44 4.42
N PRO A 39 1.64 -30.80 3.41
CA PRO A 39 2.26 -29.69 2.72
C PRO A 39 2.43 -28.48 3.64
N VAL A 40 3.43 -27.66 3.36
CA VAL A 40 3.66 -26.41 4.08
C VAL A 40 2.96 -25.27 3.34
N MET A 41 2.06 -24.58 4.03
CA MET A 41 1.51 -23.32 3.53
C MET A 41 2.42 -22.17 3.95
N VAL A 42 2.67 -21.25 3.02
CA VAL A 42 3.42 -20.02 3.27
C VAL A 42 2.61 -18.80 2.83
N TYR A 43 2.87 -17.69 3.51
CA TYR A 43 2.30 -16.38 3.18
C TYR A 43 2.76 -16.00 1.77
N ASP A 44 1.86 -15.47 0.96
CA ASP A 44 2.14 -15.17 -0.43
C ASP A 44 1.60 -13.78 -0.79
N THR A 45 2.52 -12.93 -1.21
CA THR A 45 2.28 -11.53 -1.61
C THR A 45 2.28 -11.35 -3.13
N SER A 46 2.54 -12.42 -3.88
CA SER A 46 2.77 -12.34 -5.33
C SER A 46 1.53 -12.03 -6.17
N GLY A 47 0.35 -11.95 -5.56
CA GLY A 47 -0.91 -11.73 -6.26
C GLY A 47 -1.19 -12.79 -7.33
N ILE A 48 -1.94 -12.40 -8.37
CA ILE A 48 -2.29 -13.30 -9.47
C ILE A 48 -1.08 -13.73 -10.32
N TYR A 49 0.08 -13.08 -10.19
CA TYR A 49 1.27 -13.32 -11.04
C TYR A 49 1.88 -14.72 -10.90
N THR A 50 1.50 -15.46 -9.86
CA THR A 50 1.91 -16.87 -9.65
C THR A 50 0.73 -17.84 -9.71
N ASP A 51 -0.45 -17.36 -10.09
CA ASP A 51 -1.62 -18.19 -10.34
C ASP A 51 -1.62 -18.65 -11.81
N PRO A 52 -1.41 -19.94 -12.11
CA PRO A 52 -1.39 -20.43 -13.48
C PRO A 52 -2.77 -20.45 -14.15
N THR A 53 -3.85 -20.21 -13.39
CA THR A 53 -5.22 -20.18 -13.90
C THR A 53 -5.66 -18.79 -14.36
N GLU A 54 -4.88 -17.76 -14.01
CA GLU A 54 -5.16 -16.37 -14.36
C GLU A 54 -4.38 -15.95 -15.61
N THR A 55 -4.97 -15.06 -16.41
CA THR A 55 -4.30 -14.45 -17.57
C THR A 55 -3.90 -13.03 -17.23
N ILE A 56 -2.60 -12.74 -17.26
CA ILE A 56 -2.04 -11.43 -16.95
C ILE A 56 -2.11 -10.54 -18.20
N ASP A 57 -2.75 -9.38 -18.06
CA ASP A 57 -2.85 -8.36 -19.10
C ASP A 57 -2.57 -6.99 -18.45
N LEU A 58 -1.34 -6.49 -18.61
CA LEU A 58 -0.89 -5.28 -17.94
C LEU A 58 -1.67 -4.04 -18.40
N GLU A 59 -2.19 -4.03 -19.64
CA GLU A 59 -2.95 -2.91 -20.19
C GLU A 59 -4.38 -2.83 -19.60
N LYS A 60 -4.91 -3.97 -19.15
CA LYS A 60 -6.18 -4.02 -18.41
C LYS A 60 -6.01 -3.72 -16.93
N GLY A 61 -4.85 -4.06 -16.37
CA GLY A 61 -4.60 -4.06 -14.93
C GLY A 61 -5.20 -5.30 -14.25
N LEU A 62 -5.00 -5.39 -12.94
CA LEU A 62 -5.53 -6.49 -12.13
C LEU A 62 -7.04 -6.37 -11.91
N THR A 63 -7.68 -7.52 -11.68
CA THR A 63 -9.08 -7.57 -11.25
C THR A 63 -9.25 -6.80 -9.93
N PRO A 64 -10.21 -5.85 -9.85
CA PRO A 64 -10.42 -5.05 -8.65
C PRO A 64 -11.23 -5.82 -7.60
N ILE A 65 -10.60 -6.80 -6.95
CA ILE A 65 -11.24 -7.77 -6.06
C ILE A 65 -12.02 -7.15 -4.88
N ARG A 66 -11.66 -5.93 -4.44
CA ARG A 66 -12.34 -5.24 -3.33
C ARG A 66 -13.47 -4.30 -3.77
N GLN A 67 -13.69 -4.14 -5.08
CA GLN A 67 -14.61 -3.13 -5.62
C GLN A 67 -16.01 -3.26 -5.01
N GLN A 68 -16.55 -4.49 -5.00
CA GLN A 68 -17.87 -4.77 -4.46
C GLN A 68 -17.95 -4.46 -2.95
N TRP A 69 -16.91 -4.73 -2.18
CA TRP A 69 -16.88 -4.48 -0.73
C TRP A 69 -16.91 -2.99 -0.39
N ILE A 70 -16.34 -2.16 -1.27
CA ILE A 70 -16.34 -0.70 -1.15
C ILE A 70 -17.72 -0.15 -1.54
N GLU A 71 -18.32 -0.68 -2.61
CA GLU A 71 -19.64 -0.27 -3.08
C GLU A 71 -20.76 -0.62 -2.08
N GLU A 72 -20.73 -1.81 -1.49
CA GLU A 72 -21.73 -2.31 -0.54
C GLU A 72 -21.86 -1.45 0.73
N ARG A 73 -20.83 -0.69 1.12
CA ARG A 73 -20.88 0.17 2.32
C ARG A 73 -21.68 1.45 2.13
N ASP A 74 -21.92 1.83 0.87
CA ASP A 74 -22.72 3.01 0.49
C ASP A 74 -22.32 4.33 1.19
N ASP A 75 -21.03 4.49 1.52
CA ASP A 75 -20.46 5.69 2.16
C ASP A 75 -19.52 6.49 1.25
N THR A 76 -19.47 6.09 -0.02
CA THR A 76 -18.59 6.63 -1.06
C THR A 76 -19.39 6.90 -2.34
N GLU A 77 -18.91 7.81 -3.16
CA GLU A 77 -19.48 8.18 -4.45
C GLU A 77 -18.40 8.25 -5.54
N VAL A 78 -18.77 7.94 -6.79
CA VAL A 78 -17.90 8.12 -7.95
C VAL A 78 -17.96 9.59 -8.36
N LEU A 79 -16.81 10.23 -8.48
CA LEU A 79 -16.72 11.61 -8.92
C LEU A 79 -16.95 11.73 -10.43
N PRO A 80 -17.56 12.83 -10.92
CA PRO A 80 -17.79 13.04 -12.35
C PRO A 80 -16.51 13.32 -13.15
N ALA A 81 -15.43 13.73 -12.46
CA ALA A 81 -14.11 14.01 -13.01
C ALA A 81 -13.05 13.94 -11.89
N PHE A 82 -11.77 13.89 -12.26
CA PHE A 82 -10.65 14.01 -11.32
C PHE A 82 -10.65 15.38 -10.63
N SER A 83 -10.43 15.41 -9.32
CA SER A 83 -10.42 16.65 -8.53
C SER A 83 -9.10 17.39 -8.63
N SER A 84 -7.98 16.68 -8.86
CA SER A 84 -6.68 17.32 -9.05
C SER A 84 -6.66 18.17 -10.32
N ASN A 85 -6.17 19.40 -10.21
CA ASN A 85 -5.92 20.27 -11.34
C ASN A 85 -4.86 19.66 -12.26
N PHE A 86 -3.76 19.18 -11.68
CA PHE A 86 -2.67 18.57 -12.43
C PHE A 86 -3.12 17.37 -13.25
N THR A 87 -3.95 16.48 -12.69
CA THR A 87 -4.50 15.35 -13.45
C THR A 87 -5.34 15.82 -14.64
N ARG A 88 -6.22 16.81 -14.45
CA ARG A 88 -7.05 17.34 -15.54
C ARG A 88 -6.22 18.07 -16.60
N ASP A 89 -5.17 18.77 -16.20
CA ASP A 89 -4.28 19.49 -17.11
C ASP A 89 -3.48 18.54 -18.02
N GLN A 90 -3.29 17.29 -17.59
CA GLN A 90 -2.65 16.25 -18.39
C GLN A 90 -3.58 15.60 -19.41
N ASP A 91 -4.90 15.69 -19.24
CA ASP A 91 -5.83 15.09 -20.18
C ASP A 91 -5.73 15.82 -21.54
N GLY A 92 -5.45 15.05 -22.59
CA GLY A 92 -5.24 15.59 -23.94
C GLY A 92 -3.81 16.06 -24.25
N GLN A 93 -2.87 15.94 -23.31
CA GLN A 93 -1.45 16.09 -23.61
C GLN A 93 -0.89 14.86 -24.33
N GLU A 94 0.05 15.07 -25.25
CA GLU A 94 0.82 14.00 -25.87
C GLU A 94 2.03 13.66 -24.99
N PHE A 95 2.24 12.36 -24.77
CA PHE A 95 3.38 11.83 -24.04
C PHE A 95 4.21 10.93 -24.96
N ASP A 96 5.52 10.92 -24.76
CA ASP A 96 6.48 10.04 -25.44
C ASP A 96 6.55 8.63 -24.83
N ILE A 97 5.55 8.28 -24.02
CA ILE A 97 5.42 7.01 -23.29
C ILE A 97 4.00 6.45 -23.40
N PRO A 98 3.82 5.12 -23.28
CA PRO A 98 2.48 4.52 -23.26
C PRO A 98 1.69 4.95 -22.01
N LEU A 99 0.44 5.37 -22.22
CA LEU A 99 -0.49 5.72 -21.15
C LEU A 99 -1.37 4.54 -20.79
N PHE A 100 -1.68 4.37 -19.50
CA PHE A 100 -2.68 3.42 -19.06
C PHE A 100 -4.07 3.93 -19.47
N THR A 101 -4.78 3.18 -20.31
CA THR A 101 -6.03 3.64 -20.94
C THR A 101 -7.28 3.23 -20.17
N ASN A 102 -7.22 2.14 -19.39
CA ASN A 102 -8.35 1.63 -18.61
C ASN A 102 -8.56 2.40 -17.28
N ARG A 103 -8.51 3.73 -17.34
CA ARG A 103 -8.66 4.61 -16.15
C ARG A 103 -10.11 4.62 -15.69
N ARG A 104 -10.31 4.50 -14.38
CA ARG A 104 -11.62 4.65 -13.72
C ARG A 104 -11.72 6.05 -13.13
N LEU A 105 -12.94 6.58 -13.09
CA LEU A 105 -13.21 7.80 -12.34
C LEU A 105 -13.02 7.52 -10.84
N PRO A 106 -12.42 8.46 -10.09
CA PRO A 106 -12.09 8.23 -8.69
C PRO A 106 -13.35 8.19 -7.83
N ARG A 107 -13.29 7.37 -6.80
CA ARG A 107 -14.27 7.35 -5.70
C ARG A 107 -13.76 8.21 -4.56
N LYS A 108 -14.69 8.81 -3.83
CA LYS A 108 -14.45 9.62 -2.64
C LYS A 108 -15.52 9.32 -1.59
N ALA A 109 -15.20 9.48 -0.31
CA ALA A 109 -16.20 9.50 0.75
C ALA A 109 -17.32 10.52 0.45
N LYS A 110 -18.57 10.11 0.64
CA LYS A 110 -19.73 11.03 0.61
C LYS A 110 -19.53 12.13 1.65
N LEU A 111 -20.14 13.29 1.43
CA LEU A 111 -20.04 14.42 2.36
C LEU A 111 -20.36 14.02 3.82
N GLY A 112 -19.44 14.32 4.74
CA GLY A 112 -19.58 14.01 6.16
C GLY A 112 -19.27 12.56 6.56
N LYS A 113 -18.87 11.70 5.61
CA LYS A 113 -18.42 10.32 5.89
C LYS A 113 -16.91 10.26 6.06
N ASN A 114 -16.47 9.24 6.80
CA ASN A 114 -15.07 8.84 6.93
C ASN A 114 -15.01 7.37 6.55
N VAL A 115 -14.15 7.04 5.59
CA VAL A 115 -14.13 5.70 4.98
C VAL A 115 -12.96 4.87 5.46
N SER A 116 -12.25 5.34 6.48
CA SER A 116 -11.03 4.67 6.95
C SER A 116 -11.31 3.39 7.74
N GLN A 117 -10.41 2.41 7.63
CA GLN A 117 -10.49 1.19 8.43
C GLN A 117 -10.50 1.49 9.94
N MET A 118 -9.77 2.52 10.38
CA MET A 118 -9.80 2.99 11.77
C MET A 118 -11.17 3.54 12.18
N HIS A 119 -11.87 4.23 11.28
CA HIS A 119 -13.23 4.71 11.54
C HIS A 119 -14.20 3.54 11.74
N TYR A 120 -14.25 2.58 10.81
CA TYR A 120 -15.12 1.40 10.95
C TYR A 120 -14.80 0.61 12.23
N ALA A 121 -13.51 0.40 12.49
CA ALA A 121 -13.06 -0.33 13.66
C ALA A 121 -13.56 0.31 14.97
N ARG A 122 -13.47 1.64 15.10
CA ARG A 122 -13.95 2.38 16.28
C ARG A 122 -15.48 2.40 16.41
N GLN A 123 -16.21 2.20 15.32
CA GLN A 123 -17.66 2.01 15.32
C GLN A 123 -18.07 0.56 15.66
N GLY A 124 -17.12 -0.34 15.89
CA GLY A 124 -17.40 -1.76 16.15
C GLY A 124 -17.72 -2.56 14.88
N ILE A 125 -17.43 -2.01 13.70
CA ILE A 125 -17.71 -2.66 12.41
C ILE A 125 -16.51 -3.51 12.00
N ILE A 126 -16.77 -4.76 11.64
CA ILE A 126 -15.79 -5.67 11.02
C ILE A 126 -16.00 -5.59 9.51
N THR A 127 -14.98 -5.15 8.78
CA THR A 127 -15.02 -5.06 7.32
C THR A 127 -14.54 -6.36 6.66
N PRO A 128 -14.86 -6.59 5.37
CA PRO A 128 -14.27 -7.69 4.61
C PRO A 128 -12.73 -7.69 4.61
N GLU A 129 -12.05 -6.52 4.63
CA GLU A 129 -10.60 -6.49 4.75
C GLU A 129 -10.12 -7.05 6.09
N MET A 130 -10.81 -6.76 7.20
CA MET A 130 -10.46 -7.29 8.52
C MET A 130 -10.61 -8.81 8.58
N GLU A 131 -11.64 -9.37 7.94
CA GLU A 131 -11.79 -10.83 7.82
C GLU A 131 -10.71 -11.45 6.94
N TYR A 132 -10.44 -10.85 5.78
CA TYR A 132 -9.38 -11.27 4.86
C TYR A 132 -8.04 -11.41 5.59
N ILE A 133 -7.67 -10.38 6.35
CA ILE A 133 -6.45 -10.34 7.17
C ILE A 133 -6.48 -11.43 8.24
N ALA A 134 -7.61 -11.65 8.89
CA ALA A 134 -7.71 -12.63 9.95
C ALA A 134 -7.39 -14.06 9.46
N ILE A 135 -7.86 -14.40 8.27
CA ILE A 135 -7.52 -15.65 7.58
C ILE A 135 -6.03 -15.65 7.21
N ARG A 136 -5.54 -14.57 6.58
CA ARG A 136 -4.15 -14.44 6.09
C ARG A 136 -3.11 -14.58 7.22
N GLU A 137 -3.40 -14.04 8.40
CA GLU A 137 -2.51 -14.00 9.57
C GLU A 137 -2.62 -15.21 10.50
N SER A 138 -3.61 -16.07 10.28
CA SER A 138 -3.84 -17.27 11.11
C SER A 138 -2.94 -18.45 10.72
N MET A 139 -2.30 -18.39 9.55
CA MET A 139 -1.45 -19.45 9.02
C MET A 139 -0.31 -19.83 9.99
N GLY A 140 -0.13 -21.13 10.21
CA GLY A 140 0.99 -21.68 11.00
C GLY A 140 0.90 -21.48 12.52
N ARG A 141 0.01 -20.61 13.02
CA ARG A 141 -0.07 -20.29 14.46
C ARG A 141 -0.47 -21.48 15.33
N ALA A 142 -1.42 -22.29 14.88
CA ALA A 142 -1.81 -23.50 15.61
C ALA A 142 -0.64 -24.48 15.77
N ALA A 143 0.20 -24.63 14.74
CA ALA A 143 1.39 -25.46 14.79
C ALA A 143 2.46 -24.88 15.72
N LEU A 144 2.69 -23.56 15.68
CA LEU A 144 3.61 -22.87 16.61
C LEU A 144 3.15 -22.99 18.06
N GLN A 145 1.85 -22.87 18.32
CA GLN A 145 1.26 -23.06 19.65
C GLN A 145 1.49 -24.48 20.17
N ALA A 146 1.25 -25.51 19.33
CA ALA A 146 1.45 -26.90 19.69
C ALA A 146 2.92 -27.23 20.02
N LYS A 147 3.87 -26.52 19.40
CA LYS A 147 5.31 -26.62 19.69
C LYS A 147 5.78 -25.76 20.87
N GLY A 148 4.93 -24.90 21.42
CA GLY A 148 5.32 -23.92 22.44
C GLY A 148 6.21 -22.79 21.92
N GLU A 149 6.27 -22.59 20.60
CA GLU A 149 7.08 -21.57 19.92
C GLU A 149 6.31 -20.25 19.72
N LEU A 150 4.97 -20.27 19.86
CA LEU A 150 4.16 -19.05 19.85
C LEU A 150 4.33 -18.32 21.19
N PRO A 151 4.73 -17.03 21.21
CA PRO A 151 4.84 -16.26 22.45
C PRO A 151 3.50 -16.24 23.22
N ALA A 152 3.57 -16.36 24.55
CA ALA A 152 2.39 -16.52 25.40
C ALA A 152 1.41 -15.33 25.35
N ASP A 153 1.87 -14.15 24.93
CA ASP A 153 1.06 -12.93 24.76
C ASP A 153 0.39 -12.84 23.38
N LYS A 154 0.65 -13.78 22.46
CA LYS A 154 0.08 -13.79 21.12
C LYS A 154 -1.12 -14.74 21.03
N PRO A 155 -2.20 -14.35 20.35
CA PRO A 155 -3.35 -15.23 20.18
C PRO A 155 -3.00 -16.41 19.26
N ASN A 156 -3.49 -17.60 19.61
CA ASN A 156 -3.30 -18.84 18.83
C ASN A 156 -3.99 -18.80 17.45
N HIS A 157 -5.01 -17.97 17.30
CA HIS A 157 -5.79 -17.77 16.08
C HIS A 157 -6.17 -16.30 15.98
N ILE A 158 -6.02 -15.71 14.79
CA ILE A 158 -6.41 -14.32 14.56
C ILE A 158 -7.86 -14.32 14.12
N THR A 159 -8.72 -13.67 14.90
CA THR A 159 -10.13 -13.45 14.55
C THR A 159 -10.31 -12.08 13.90
N PRO A 160 -11.37 -11.88 13.09
CA PRO A 160 -11.70 -10.56 12.55
C PRO A 160 -11.93 -9.51 13.65
N GLU A 161 -12.49 -9.92 14.79
CA GLU A 161 -12.66 -9.04 15.96
C GLU A 161 -11.32 -8.63 16.60
N PHE A 162 -10.33 -9.53 16.65
CA PHE A 162 -8.98 -9.17 17.11
C PHE A 162 -8.34 -8.14 16.18
N VAL A 163 -8.47 -8.34 14.86
CA VAL A 163 -8.01 -7.36 13.85
C VAL A 163 -8.68 -6.01 14.06
N ARG A 164 -10.02 -5.98 14.15
CA ARG A 164 -10.79 -4.76 14.41
C ARG A 164 -10.31 -4.04 15.67
N LYS A 165 -10.11 -4.76 16.78
CA LYS A 165 -9.65 -4.19 18.05
C LYS A 165 -8.26 -3.54 17.91
N GLU A 166 -7.30 -4.22 17.30
CA GLU A 166 -5.95 -3.69 17.10
C GLU A 166 -5.96 -2.41 16.24
N VAL A 167 -6.83 -2.37 15.23
CA VAL A 167 -7.03 -1.19 14.37
C VAL A 167 -7.73 -0.05 15.12
N ALA A 168 -8.78 -0.34 15.90
CA ALA A 168 -9.53 0.67 16.65
C ALA A 168 -8.64 1.40 17.69
N GLU A 169 -7.74 0.64 18.31
CA GLU A 169 -6.78 1.11 19.31
C GLU A 169 -5.52 1.74 18.69
N GLY A 170 -5.41 1.78 17.35
CA GLY A 170 -4.30 2.40 16.64
C GLY A 170 -2.96 1.65 16.77
N ARG A 171 -3.00 0.36 17.12
CA ARG A 171 -1.80 -0.50 17.20
C ARG A 171 -1.50 -1.27 15.92
N ALA A 172 -2.47 -1.29 15.00
CA ALA A 172 -2.31 -1.83 13.67
C ALA A 172 -3.05 -0.98 12.63
N ILE A 173 -2.62 -1.05 11.38
CA ILE A 173 -3.22 -0.34 10.24
C ILE A 173 -3.42 -1.28 9.07
N ILE A 174 -4.41 -0.94 8.23
CA ILE A 174 -4.76 -1.66 7.01
C ILE A 174 -4.70 -0.61 5.87
N PRO A 175 -3.57 -0.46 5.16
CA PRO A 175 -3.41 0.55 4.11
C PRO A 175 -4.22 0.13 2.88
N ALA A 176 -5.37 0.77 2.68
CA ALA A 176 -6.44 0.17 1.89
C ALA A 176 -7.32 1.18 1.16
N ASN A 177 -6.68 2.19 0.54
CA ASN A 177 -7.34 3.24 -0.23
C ASN A 177 -8.46 2.69 -1.12
N ILE A 178 -9.63 3.33 -1.07
CA ILE A 178 -10.84 2.96 -1.80
C ILE A 178 -10.67 2.98 -3.33
N ASN A 179 -9.63 3.65 -3.84
CA ASN A 179 -9.26 3.70 -5.26
C ASN A 179 -8.19 2.68 -5.65
N HIS A 180 -7.78 1.80 -4.73
CA HIS A 180 -6.92 0.63 -5.01
C HIS A 180 -7.62 -0.69 -4.68
N PRO A 181 -8.74 -0.99 -5.35
CA PRO A 181 -9.48 -2.22 -5.12
C PRO A 181 -8.77 -3.50 -5.62
N GLU A 182 -7.70 -3.36 -6.40
CA GLU A 182 -6.85 -4.45 -6.86
C GLU A 182 -5.97 -5.04 -5.75
N ALA A 183 -5.64 -4.26 -4.71
CA ALA A 183 -4.76 -4.69 -3.64
C ALA A 183 -5.42 -5.75 -2.75
N GLU A 184 -4.72 -6.84 -2.52
CA GLU A 184 -5.07 -7.86 -1.54
C GLU A 184 -4.83 -7.34 -0.12
N PRO A 185 -5.85 -7.29 0.77
CA PRO A 185 -5.69 -6.73 2.10
C PRO A 185 -4.57 -7.38 2.92
N MET A 186 -3.84 -6.53 3.63
CA MET A 186 -2.79 -6.92 4.57
C MET A 186 -2.81 -5.98 5.78
N ILE A 187 -2.13 -6.37 6.85
CA ILE A 187 -2.06 -5.60 8.10
C ILE A 187 -0.62 -5.36 8.54
N ILE A 188 -0.40 -4.17 9.10
CA ILE A 188 0.87 -3.79 9.72
C ILE A 188 0.61 -3.53 11.20
N GLY A 189 1.22 -4.32 12.07
CA GLY A 189 1.10 -4.14 13.51
C GLY A 189 1.94 -5.16 14.29
N ARG A 190 2.31 -4.82 15.52
CA ARG A 190 3.22 -5.62 16.36
C ARG A 190 2.70 -7.04 16.66
N ASN A 191 1.39 -7.25 16.59
CA ASN A 191 0.72 -8.51 16.92
C ASN A 191 0.50 -9.45 15.72
N PHE A 192 1.00 -9.06 14.56
CA PHE A 192 0.90 -9.77 13.29
C PHE A 192 2.31 -10.19 12.81
N LEU A 193 2.37 -10.94 11.70
CA LEU A 193 3.65 -11.23 11.06
C LEU A 193 4.39 -9.92 10.72
N VAL A 194 5.72 -9.92 10.85
CA VAL A 194 6.55 -8.80 10.39
C VAL A 194 6.37 -8.66 8.88
N LYS A 195 6.18 -7.43 8.42
CA LYS A 195 6.01 -7.08 7.01
C LYS A 195 7.24 -6.37 6.47
N ILE A 196 7.54 -6.55 5.20
CA ILE A 196 8.66 -5.92 4.50
C ILE A 196 8.18 -5.05 3.34
N ASN A 197 8.88 -3.95 3.11
CA ASN A 197 8.62 -3.03 2.01
C ASN A 197 9.77 -3.08 1.00
N ALA A 198 9.46 -3.00 -0.29
CA ALA A 198 10.46 -2.74 -1.32
C ALA A 198 10.28 -1.37 -1.95
N ASN A 199 11.40 -0.68 -2.18
CA ASN A 199 11.39 0.60 -2.88
C ASN A 199 11.68 0.35 -4.36
N ILE A 200 10.84 0.90 -5.22
CA ILE A 200 11.04 1.01 -6.67
C ILE A 200 11.01 2.49 -7.06
N GLY A 201 11.05 2.77 -8.35
CA GLY A 201 10.89 4.11 -8.87
C GLY A 201 11.88 4.42 -9.98
N ASN A 202 11.42 5.23 -10.92
CA ASN A 202 12.27 5.76 -11.97
C ASN A 202 13.23 6.84 -11.41
N SER A 203 14.29 7.11 -12.16
CA SER A 203 15.19 8.23 -11.90
C SER A 203 15.31 9.09 -13.14
N ALA A 204 15.76 10.33 -12.97
CA ALA A 204 15.99 11.25 -14.09
C ALA A 204 16.96 10.72 -15.17
N THR A 205 17.71 9.65 -14.88
CA THR A 205 18.75 9.09 -15.75
C THR A 205 18.37 7.76 -16.41
N THR A 206 17.45 6.97 -15.84
CA THR A 206 17.12 5.61 -16.30
C THR A 206 15.72 5.18 -15.86
N SER A 207 15.08 4.34 -16.69
CA SER A 207 13.91 3.48 -16.46
C SER A 207 12.75 3.73 -17.45
N SER A 208 12.01 2.66 -17.76
CA SER A 208 10.75 2.68 -18.51
C SER A 208 9.57 2.23 -17.63
N ILE A 209 8.33 2.40 -18.12
CA ILE A 209 7.13 1.95 -17.41
C ILE A 209 7.17 0.43 -17.18
N GLU A 210 7.59 -0.32 -18.20
CA GLU A 210 7.67 -1.77 -18.16
C GLU A 210 8.67 -2.23 -17.09
N GLU A 211 9.83 -1.58 -17.01
CA GLU A 211 10.84 -1.88 -15.98
C GLU A 211 10.30 -1.60 -14.57
N GLU A 212 9.54 -0.54 -14.35
CA GLU A 212 8.97 -0.24 -13.03
C GLU A 212 7.86 -1.23 -12.63
N VAL A 213 7.01 -1.63 -13.57
CA VAL A 213 6.01 -2.69 -13.33
C VAL A 213 6.71 -4.02 -13.06
N GLU A 214 7.76 -4.37 -13.82
CA GLU A 214 8.55 -5.58 -13.59
C GLU A 214 9.19 -5.58 -12.20
N LYS A 215 9.79 -4.47 -11.75
CA LYS A 215 10.35 -4.35 -10.39
C LYS A 215 9.30 -4.60 -9.31
N MET A 216 8.08 -4.07 -9.49
CA MET A 216 6.95 -4.32 -8.58
C MET A 216 6.56 -5.80 -8.55
N VAL A 217 6.38 -6.43 -9.72
CA VAL A 217 6.05 -7.87 -9.83
C VAL A 217 7.16 -8.72 -9.22
N TRP A 218 8.42 -8.38 -9.49
CA TRP A 218 9.58 -9.09 -8.96
C TRP A 218 9.64 -8.99 -7.43
N SER A 219 9.42 -7.79 -6.89
CA SER A 219 9.39 -7.58 -5.44
C SER A 219 8.31 -8.41 -4.76
N THR A 220 7.07 -8.30 -5.23
CA THR A 220 5.91 -9.00 -4.64
C THR A 220 6.05 -10.51 -4.76
N ARG A 221 6.63 -11.02 -5.86
CA ARG A 221 6.97 -12.43 -6.04
C ARG A 221 7.90 -12.99 -4.95
N TRP A 222 8.81 -12.17 -4.45
CA TRP A 222 9.82 -12.56 -3.45
C TRP A 222 9.47 -12.17 -2.02
N GLY A 223 8.25 -11.71 -1.76
CA GLY A 223 7.75 -11.45 -0.41
C GLY A 223 7.63 -9.97 -0.05
N GLY A 224 7.74 -9.03 -1.00
CA GLY A 224 7.43 -7.62 -0.74
C GLY A 224 5.96 -7.45 -0.36
N ASP A 225 5.68 -7.19 0.92
CA ASP A 225 4.31 -7.03 1.45
C ASP A 225 3.70 -5.68 1.08
N THR A 226 4.54 -4.68 0.86
CA THR A 226 4.18 -3.38 0.30
C THR A 226 5.27 -2.92 -0.67
N VAL A 227 4.93 -2.03 -1.58
CA VAL A 227 5.88 -1.40 -2.49
C VAL A 227 5.76 0.11 -2.40
N MET A 228 6.89 0.82 -2.33
CA MET A 228 6.89 2.27 -2.47
C MET A 228 7.39 2.69 -3.84
N ASP A 229 6.60 3.49 -4.53
CA ASP A 229 7.03 4.23 -5.71
C ASP A 229 7.75 5.51 -5.26
N LEU A 230 9.08 5.52 -5.40
CA LEU A 230 9.95 6.65 -5.09
C LEU A 230 10.46 7.35 -6.37
N SER A 231 9.72 7.18 -7.47
CA SER A 231 10.00 7.82 -8.78
C SER A 231 10.24 9.31 -8.64
N THR A 232 11.25 9.81 -9.37
CA THR A 232 11.57 11.25 -9.47
C THR A 232 11.94 11.65 -10.89
N GLY A 233 11.71 12.91 -11.25
CA GLY A 233 11.86 13.41 -12.61
C GLY A 233 10.55 13.37 -13.41
N LYS A 234 10.63 12.97 -14.68
CA LYS A 234 9.48 13.01 -15.61
C LYS A 234 8.53 11.82 -15.42
N HIS A 235 7.29 12.01 -15.85
CA HIS A 235 6.26 10.96 -15.99
C HIS A 235 5.88 10.20 -14.71
N ILE A 236 6.15 10.76 -13.52
CA ILE A 236 5.85 10.11 -12.23
C ILE A 236 4.37 9.69 -12.15
N HIS A 237 3.45 10.56 -12.59
CA HIS A 237 2.01 10.27 -12.58
C HIS A 237 1.68 9.05 -13.45
N GLN A 238 2.16 9.04 -14.69
CA GLN A 238 1.89 8.00 -15.68
C GLN A 238 2.46 6.65 -15.23
N THR A 239 3.72 6.63 -14.81
CA THR A 239 4.39 5.42 -14.32
C THR A 239 3.65 4.85 -13.11
N ARG A 240 3.25 5.70 -12.16
CA ARG A 240 2.52 5.25 -10.97
C ARG A 240 1.14 4.70 -11.29
N GLU A 241 0.45 5.22 -12.29
CA GLU A 241 -0.84 4.66 -12.73
C GLU A 241 -0.69 3.19 -13.15
N TRP A 242 0.31 2.89 -13.99
CA TRP A 242 0.64 1.51 -14.37
C TRP A 242 0.98 0.64 -13.17
N ILE A 243 1.78 1.15 -12.22
CA ILE A 243 2.16 0.42 -11.00
C ILE A 243 0.92 0.08 -10.17
N ILE A 244 0.06 1.05 -9.83
CA ILE A 244 -1.07 0.83 -8.93
C ILE A 244 -2.08 -0.13 -9.56
N ARG A 245 -2.44 0.07 -10.83
CA ARG A 245 -3.39 -0.79 -11.56
C ARG A 245 -2.91 -2.23 -11.68
N ASN A 246 -1.59 -2.44 -11.62
CA ASN A 246 -0.96 -3.75 -11.67
C ASN A 246 -0.53 -4.28 -10.30
N SER A 247 -0.71 -3.54 -9.20
CA SER A 247 -0.19 -3.97 -7.90
C SER A 247 -1.21 -4.75 -7.08
N PRO A 248 -0.88 -5.98 -6.64
CA PRO A 248 -1.71 -6.75 -5.72
C PRO A 248 -1.43 -6.39 -4.26
N VAL A 249 -0.50 -5.47 -3.99
CA VAL A 249 -0.10 -5.05 -2.64
C VAL A 249 -0.29 -3.55 -2.46
N PRO A 250 -0.37 -3.04 -1.23
CA PRO A 250 -0.45 -1.60 -0.97
C PRO A 250 0.74 -0.84 -1.56
N ILE A 251 0.44 0.27 -2.25
CA ILE A 251 1.44 1.17 -2.81
C ILE A 251 1.62 2.39 -1.90
N GLY A 252 2.87 2.68 -1.54
CA GLY A 252 3.24 3.90 -0.82
C GLY A 252 3.97 4.91 -1.69
N THR A 253 3.96 6.16 -1.28
CA THR A 253 4.73 7.23 -1.94
C THR A 253 5.31 8.22 -0.93
N VAL A 254 6.15 9.13 -1.42
CA VAL A 254 6.51 10.37 -0.75
C VAL A 254 5.93 11.53 -1.59
N PRO A 255 4.74 12.05 -1.29
CA PRO A 255 4.07 13.05 -2.14
C PRO A 255 4.93 14.29 -2.40
N LEU A 256 5.80 14.64 -1.46
CA LEU A 256 6.73 15.77 -1.56
C LEU A 256 7.69 15.65 -2.76
N TYR A 257 8.05 14.43 -3.20
CA TYR A 257 8.95 14.24 -4.34
C TYR A 257 8.30 14.71 -5.64
N GLN A 258 7.03 14.35 -5.86
CA GLN A 258 6.31 14.82 -7.03
C GLN A 258 5.97 16.32 -6.92
N ALA A 259 5.59 16.79 -5.73
CA ALA A 259 5.34 18.22 -5.52
C ALA A 259 6.57 19.06 -5.87
N LEU A 260 7.77 18.58 -5.54
CA LEU A 260 9.03 19.24 -5.88
C LEU A 260 9.27 19.29 -7.40
N GLU A 261 8.95 18.24 -8.15
CA GLU A 261 9.04 18.25 -9.62
C GLU A 261 8.04 19.24 -10.25
N LYS A 262 6.84 19.38 -9.68
CA LYS A 262 5.85 20.38 -10.12
C LYS A 262 6.35 21.83 -10.00
N VAL A 263 7.35 22.07 -9.14
CA VAL A 263 8.02 23.37 -8.97
C VAL A 263 9.47 23.34 -9.46
N ASN A 264 9.76 22.50 -10.47
CA ASN A 264 11.05 22.43 -11.17
C ASN A 264 12.25 22.13 -10.26
N GLY A 265 12.07 21.39 -9.18
CA GLY A 265 13.16 21.06 -8.26
C GLY A 265 13.50 22.15 -7.25
N ILE A 266 12.81 23.30 -7.27
CA ILE A 266 13.11 24.43 -6.40
C ILE A 266 12.32 24.26 -5.11
N ALA A 267 13.01 23.85 -4.04
CA ALA A 267 12.37 23.59 -2.76
C ALA A 267 11.61 24.81 -2.23
N GLU A 268 12.13 26.02 -2.43
CA GLU A 268 11.57 27.29 -1.97
C GLU A 268 10.21 27.61 -2.62
N ASP A 269 9.98 27.11 -3.83
CA ASP A 269 8.74 27.34 -4.58
C ASP A 269 7.60 26.39 -4.17
N LEU A 270 7.85 25.45 -3.26
CA LEU A 270 6.81 24.59 -2.71
C LEU A 270 5.79 25.42 -1.91
N THR A 271 4.51 25.17 -2.17
CA THR A 271 3.40 25.72 -1.38
C THR A 271 2.44 24.64 -0.92
N TRP A 272 1.58 24.98 0.03
CA TRP A 272 0.47 24.12 0.44
C TRP A 272 -0.41 23.74 -0.74
N GLU A 273 -0.71 24.64 -1.68
CA GLU A 273 -1.59 24.39 -2.82
C GLU A 273 -1.03 23.32 -3.76
N VAL A 274 0.27 23.38 -4.08
CA VAL A 274 0.94 22.36 -4.91
C VAL A 274 0.94 21.01 -4.20
N PHE A 275 1.21 21.00 -2.90
CA PHE A 275 1.24 19.77 -2.12
C PHE A 275 -0.17 19.17 -1.96
N ARG A 276 -1.17 19.99 -1.66
CA ARG A 276 -2.59 19.62 -1.58
C ARG A 276 -3.09 18.98 -2.86
N ASP A 277 -2.81 19.59 -4.01
CA ASP A 277 -3.18 19.03 -5.31
C ASP A 277 -2.51 17.67 -5.54
N THR A 278 -1.24 17.54 -5.15
CA THR A 278 -0.49 16.28 -5.23
C THR A 278 -1.05 15.18 -4.33
N LEU A 279 -1.51 15.51 -3.12
CA LEU A 279 -2.18 14.54 -2.24
C LEU A 279 -3.48 14.04 -2.87
N ILE A 280 -4.31 14.94 -3.40
CA ILE A 280 -5.58 14.60 -4.04
C ILE A 280 -5.33 13.72 -5.27
N GLU A 281 -4.39 14.12 -6.13
CA GLU A 281 -3.96 13.34 -7.29
C GLU A 281 -3.63 11.90 -6.92
N GLN A 282 -2.73 11.71 -5.96
CA GLN A 282 -2.25 10.38 -5.58
C GLN A 282 -3.32 9.55 -4.85
N ALA A 283 -4.17 10.20 -4.04
CA ALA A 283 -5.28 9.54 -3.38
C ALA A 283 -6.35 9.07 -4.39
N GLU A 284 -6.60 9.84 -5.44
CA GLU A 284 -7.50 9.47 -6.55
C GLU A 284 -6.92 8.34 -7.42
N GLN A 285 -5.59 8.25 -7.56
CA GLN A 285 -4.95 7.12 -8.24
C GLN A 285 -5.03 5.81 -7.44
N GLY A 286 -5.08 5.88 -6.10
CA GLY A 286 -5.12 4.71 -5.23
C GLY A 286 -3.86 4.49 -4.39
N VAL A 287 -3.00 5.48 -4.20
CA VAL A 287 -1.88 5.33 -3.25
C VAL A 287 -2.44 5.01 -1.86
N SER A 288 -1.93 3.94 -1.25
CA SER A 288 -2.47 3.35 -0.02
C SER A 288 -1.90 3.94 1.26
N TYR A 289 -0.74 4.61 1.20
CA TYR A 289 -0.17 5.35 2.32
C TYR A 289 0.83 6.42 1.87
N PHE A 290 0.93 7.50 2.64
CA PHE A 290 1.87 8.59 2.38
C PHE A 290 2.95 8.70 3.46
N THR A 291 4.21 8.80 3.04
CA THR A 291 5.28 9.28 3.92
C THR A 291 5.33 10.80 3.89
N ILE A 292 4.89 11.43 4.98
CA ILE A 292 4.82 12.89 5.13
C ILE A 292 5.78 13.35 6.24
N HIS A 293 6.66 14.28 5.92
CA HIS A 293 7.74 14.74 6.79
C HIS A 293 7.32 15.89 7.71
N ALA A 294 6.09 15.86 8.26
CA ALA A 294 5.55 16.91 9.12
C ALA A 294 6.28 17.08 10.46
N GLY A 295 7.14 16.13 10.84
CA GLY A 295 8.00 16.22 12.04
C GLY A 295 9.25 17.10 11.89
N ILE A 296 9.58 17.52 10.66
CA ILE A 296 10.67 18.47 10.41
C ILE A 296 10.16 19.87 10.70
N ARG A 297 10.43 20.34 11.93
CA ARG A 297 10.06 21.67 12.39
C ARG A 297 11.23 22.63 12.28
N LEU A 298 10.97 23.91 12.05
CA LEU A 298 12.00 24.96 11.92
C LEU A 298 12.98 24.92 13.10
N ALA A 299 12.45 24.85 14.33
CA ALA A 299 13.24 24.81 15.56
C ALA A 299 14.13 23.55 15.69
N HIS A 300 13.86 22.47 14.94
CA HIS A 300 14.64 21.24 14.99
C HIS A 300 15.88 21.30 14.09
N ILE A 301 15.90 22.16 13.07
CA ILE A 301 16.97 22.22 12.06
C ILE A 301 18.34 22.54 12.70
N PRO A 302 18.47 23.51 13.63
CA PRO A 302 19.76 23.78 14.28
C PRO A 302 20.34 22.58 15.05
N LEU A 303 19.49 21.64 15.51
CA LEU A 303 19.93 20.44 16.23
C LEU A 303 20.71 19.48 15.31
N THR A 304 20.64 19.64 13.99
CA THR A 304 21.33 18.78 13.03
C THR A 304 22.71 19.30 12.62
N VAL A 305 23.08 20.53 12.97
CA VAL A 305 24.32 21.20 12.52
C VAL A 305 25.58 20.41 12.91
N ASN A 306 25.59 19.80 14.10
CA ASN A 306 26.75 19.05 14.60
C ASN A 306 26.72 17.55 14.25
N ARG A 307 25.78 17.09 13.43
CA ARG A 307 25.74 15.70 13.00
C ARG A 307 26.83 15.43 11.96
N THR A 308 27.54 14.32 12.10
CA THR A 308 28.57 13.88 11.15
C THR A 308 28.05 13.78 9.70
N THR A 309 26.81 13.32 9.53
CA THR A 309 26.19 13.09 8.20
C THR A 309 24.99 14.00 7.92
N GLY A 310 24.74 15.01 8.76
CA GLY A 310 23.64 15.96 8.57
C GLY A 310 22.23 15.34 8.51
N ILE A 311 21.43 15.78 7.55
CA ILE A 311 20.08 15.29 7.25
C ILE A 311 20.15 14.38 6.03
N VAL A 312 20.06 13.06 6.24
CA VAL A 312 20.16 12.05 5.17
C VAL A 312 18.82 11.63 4.57
N SER A 313 17.70 12.09 5.15
CA SER A 313 16.37 11.91 4.54
C SER A 313 16.21 12.94 3.42
N ARG A 314 15.96 12.49 2.19
CA ARG A 314 15.68 13.37 1.04
C ARG A 314 14.46 14.25 1.28
N GLY A 315 13.34 13.67 1.73
CA GLY A 315 12.15 14.46 2.06
C GLY A 315 12.38 15.42 3.22
N GLY A 316 13.17 15.00 4.21
CA GLY A 316 13.53 15.84 5.34
C GLY A 316 14.44 17.01 4.96
N SER A 317 15.39 16.81 4.03
CA SER A 317 16.28 17.88 3.56
C SER A 317 15.54 18.89 2.68
N ILE A 318 14.58 18.45 1.87
CA ILE A 318 13.68 19.35 1.11
C ILE A 318 12.91 20.27 2.07
N MET A 319 12.28 19.70 3.11
CA MET A 319 11.54 20.51 4.08
C MET A 319 12.43 21.43 4.90
N ALA A 320 13.64 20.97 5.26
CA ALA A 320 14.60 21.84 5.96
C ALA A 320 15.03 23.03 5.08
N ALA A 321 15.28 22.80 3.78
CA ALA A 321 15.61 23.87 2.84
C ALA A 321 14.47 24.88 2.71
N TRP A 322 13.22 24.41 2.55
CA TRP A 322 12.03 25.27 2.51
C TRP A 322 11.90 26.13 3.79
N CYS A 323 12.00 25.50 4.97
CA CYS A 323 11.89 26.23 6.24
C CYS A 323 12.99 27.29 6.40
N LEU A 324 14.21 27.02 5.94
CA LEU A 324 15.33 27.96 6.04
C LEU A 324 15.20 29.13 5.05
N ALA A 325 14.70 28.89 3.85
CA ALA A 325 14.50 29.91 2.83
C ALA A 325 13.43 30.93 3.24
N HIS A 326 12.31 30.44 3.79
CA HIS A 326 11.19 31.29 4.22
C HIS A 326 11.31 31.78 5.66
N HIS A 327 12.14 31.12 6.48
CA HIS A 327 12.19 31.30 7.93
C HIS A 327 10.82 31.08 8.61
N GLU A 328 10.06 30.13 8.10
CA GLU A 328 8.71 29.77 8.55
C GLU A 328 8.64 28.33 9.07
N GLU A 329 7.62 28.04 9.87
CA GLU A 329 7.34 26.66 10.30
C GLU A 329 6.86 25.82 9.12
N SER A 330 7.25 24.55 9.10
CA SER A 330 6.91 23.60 8.03
C SER A 330 5.42 23.63 7.69
N PHE A 331 5.08 23.92 6.43
CA PHE A 331 3.68 23.93 5.99
C PHE A 331 3.01 22.55 6.12
N LEU A 332 3.79 21.46 6.09
CA LEU A 332 3.29 20.10 6.37
C LEU A 332 2.84 19.94 7.83
N TYR A 333 3.47 20.66 8.75
CA TYR A 333 3.11 20.68 10.15
C TYR A 333 1.90 21.59 10.40
N THR A 334 1.89 22.79 9.82
CA THR A 334 0.81 23.77 10.04
C THR A 334 -0.50 23.37 9.37
N HIS A 335 -0.46 22.65 8.24
CA HIS A 335 -1.63 22.10 7.55
C HIS A 335 -1.90 20.62 7.85
N PHE A 336 -1.38 20.08 8.96
CA PHE A 336 -1.51 18.65 9.26
C PHE A 336 -2.98 18.18 9.36
N GLU A 337 -3.87 19.00 9.91
CA GLU A 337 -5.30 18.69 9.96
C GLU A 337 -5.92 18.67 8.55
N ASP A 338 -5.57 19.61 7.68
CA ASP A 338 -6.05 19.63 6.29
C ASP A 338 -5.57 18.39 5.50
N ILE A 339 -4.35 17.93 5.77
CA ILE A 339 -3.81 16.67 5.23
C ILE A 339 -4.68 15.49 5.68
N CYS A 340 -5.01 15.40 6.98
CA CYS A 340 -5.88 14.36 7.52
C CYS A 340 -7.30 14.41 6.91
N GLU A 341 -7.86 15.59 6.67
CA GLU A 341 -9.16 15.76 6.02
C GLU A 341 -9.18 15.22 4.58
N ILE A 342 -8.06 15.33 3.86
CA ILE A 342 -7.90 14.74 2.52
C ILE A 342 -7.79 13.23 2.63
N MET A 343 -6.84 12.73 3.43
CA MET A 343 -6.53 11.29 3.52
C MET A 343 -7.74 10.46 4.00
N LYS A 344 -8.50 10.96 4.98
CA LYS A 344 -9.69 10.25 5.51
C LYS A 344 -10.81 10.08 4.49
N ALA A 345 -10.84 10.90 3.43
CA ALA A 345 -11.84 10.81 2.38
C ALA A 345 -11.58 9.65 1.40
N TYR A 346 -10.39 9.06 1.45
CA TYR A 346 -9.95 7.99 0.55
C TYR A 346 -9.38 6.75 1.28
N ASP A 347 -9.17 6.80 2.61
CA ASP A 347 -8.53 5.76 3.43
C ASP A 347 -7.04 5.56 3.08
N VAL A 348 -6.29 6.67 3.11
CA VAL A 348 -4.83 6.73 2.89
C VAL A 348 -4.06 6.87 4.19
#